data_AF-A0A7X8KYC9-F1
#
_entry.id   AF-A0A7X8KYC9-F1
#
_cell.length_a   1.000
_cell.length_b   1.000
_cell.length_c   1.000
_cell.angle_alpha   90.00
_cell.angle_beta   90.00
_cell.angle_gamma   90.00
#
_symmetry.space_group_name_H-M   'P 1'
#
loop_
_entity.id
_entity.type
_entity.pdbx_description
1 polymer ?
#
loop_
_entity_poly.entity_id
_entity_poly.type
_entity_poly.pdbx_seq_one_letter_code
_entity_poly.pdbx_strand_id
1 'polypeptide(L)'
;MKKRVGILIILIVILSITLLVSLKLNKASIEKQEQILSNAQIVLKYNEMEKILAKEEIILYGEVFEAVLDTSTTEPSRHIYKGVQLKDLLKSHNVDFMDKTIVIKAADGYSVAYSSEEVSRDKNVYLAFMEDGKYLGSRDSGGRGPYESIVVSDIFSNRRCKWITEIEVK
;
A
#
# COMPACT_ATOMS: atom_id res chain seq x y z
N MET A 1 26.66 -8.02 -42.43
CA MET A 1 25.22 -7.80 -42.20
C MET A 1 24.47 -9.05 -41.70
N LYS A 2 24.44 -10.18 -42.41
CA LYS A 2 23.64 -11.37 -42.03
C LYS A 2 23.91 -11.94 -40.62
N LYS A 3 25.17 -12.01 -40.18
CA LYS A 3 25.52 -12.47 -38.81
C LYS A 3 24.96 -11.55 -37.71
N ARG A 4 24.97 -10.23 -37.92
CA ARG A 4 24.41 -9.24 -36.96
C ARG A 4 22.89 -9.35 -36.87
N VAL A 5 22.23 -9.56 -38.01
CA VAL A 5 20.78 -9.81 -38.07
C VAL A 5 20.41 -11.13 -37.37
N GLY A 6 21.19 -12.20 -37.57
CA GLY A 6 20.97 -13.47 -36.86
C GLY A 6 21.10 -13.34 -35.35
N ILE A 7 22.12 -12.63 -34.86
CA ILE A 7 22.30 -12.35 -33.43
C ILE A 7 21.12 -11.54 -32.87
N LEU A 8 20.65 -10.51 -33.60
CA LEU A 8 19.49 -9.71 -33.21
C LEU A 8 18.22 -10.57 -33.11
N ILE A 9 17.96 -11.46 -34.07
CA ILE A 9 16.80 -12.35 -34.04
C ILE A 9 16.87 -13.28 -32.82
N ILE A 10 18.02 -13.87 -32.53
CA ILE A 10 18.21 -14.74 -31.36
C ILE A 10 17.95 -13.96 -30.07
N LEU A 11 18.48 -12.74 -29.95
CA LEU A 11 18.22 -11.87 -28.79
C LEU A 11 16.73 -11.57 -28.60
N ILE A 12 16.02 -11.22 -29.68
CA ILE A 12 14.58 -10.96 -29.63
C ILE A 12 13.80 -12.22 -29.20
N VAL A 13 14.17 -13.39 -29.72
CA VAL A 13 13.53 -14.66 -29.34
C VAL A 13 13.76 -14.96 -27.86
N ILE A 14 14.99 -14.80 -27.37
CA ILE A 14 15.32 -15.00 -25.95
C ILE A 14 14.52 -14.02 -25.09
N LEU A 15 14.52 -12.72 -25.42
CA LEU A 15 13.75 -11.70 -24.70
C LEU A 15 12.25 -12.03 -24.67
N SER A 16 11.68 -12.47 -25.79
CA SER A 16 10.26 -12.84 -25.89
C SER A 16 9.93 -14.04 -24.99
N ILE A 17 10.79 -15.06 -24.98
CA ILE A 17 10.62 -16.24 -24.11
C ILE A 17 10.72 -15.82 -22.64
N THR A 18 11.71 -15.00 -22.27
CA THR A 18 11.87 -14.54 -20.89
C THR A 18 10.66 -13.72 -20.41
N LEU A 19 10.08 -12.89 -21.28
CA LEU A 19 8.87 -12.12 -20.97
C LEU A 19 7.67 -13.04 -20.73
N LEU A 20 7.44 -14.02 -21.61
CA LEU A 20 6.32 -14.96 -21.48
C LEU A 20 6.41 -15.80 -20.20
N VAL A 21 7.61 -16.28 -19.85
CA VAL A 21 7.84 -17.04 -18.61
C VAL A 21 7.56 -16.15 -17.39
N SER A 22 8.07 -14.92 -17.40
CA SER A 22 7.88 -13.97 -16.28
C SER A 22 6.40 -13.63 -16.07
N LEU A 23 5.66 -13.38 -17.15
CA LEU A 23 4.21 -13.12 -17.08
C LEU A 23 3.45 -14.30 -16.45
N LYS A 24 3.81 -15.53 -16.82
CA LYS A 24 3.15 -16.74 -16.30
C LYS A 24 3.47 -16.97 -14.82
N LEU A 25 4.72 -16.76 -14.40
CA LEU A 25 5.14 -16.90 -13.01
C LEU A 25 4.51 -15.83 -12.11
N ASN A 26 4.29 -14.62 -12.62
CA ASN A 26 3.76 -13.52 -11.83
C ASN A 26 2.23 -13.48 -11.75
N LYS A 27 1.52 -14.21 -12.62
CA LYS A 27 0.04 -14.19 -12.70
C LYS A 27 -0.64 -14.51 -11.36
N ALA A 28 -0.20 -15.54 -10.66
CA ALA A 28 -0.78 -15.93 -9.38
C ALA A 28 -0.61 -14.85 -8.29
N SER A 29 0.52 -14.12 -8.30
CA SER A 29 0.78 -13.02 -7.38
C SER A 29 -0.15 -11.83 -7.66
N ILE A 30 -0.36 -11.51 -8.94
CA ILE A 30 -1.26 -10.44 -9.38
C ILE A 30 -2.70 -10.76 -8.95
N GLU A 31 -3.18 -11.97 -9.23
CA GLU A 31 -4.52 -12.42 -8.83
C GLU A 31 -4.71 -12.36 -7.30
N LYS A 32 -3.71 -12.77 -6.52
CA LYS A 32 -3.74 -12.64 -5.05
C LYS A 32 -3.88 -11.17 -4.61
N GLN A 33 -3.10 -10.26 -5.20
CA GLN A 33 -3.18 -8.82 -4.87
C GLN A 33 -4.53 -8.22 -5.26
N GLU A 34 -5.07 -8.57 -6.44
CA GLU A 34 -6.40 -8.13 -6.86
C GLU A 34 -7.50 -8.61 -5.91
N GLN A 35 -7.42 -9.86 -5.45
CA GLN A 35 -8.36 -10.40 -4.48
C GLN A 35 -8.28 -9.66 -3.13
N ILE A 36 -7.06 -9.43 -2.61
CA ILE A 36 -6.84 -8.68 -1.37
C ILE A 36 -7.44 -7.27 -1.49
N LEU A 37 -7.19 -6.59 -2.60
CA LEU A 37 -7.68 -5.23 -2.84
C LEU A 37 -9.21 -5.18 -2.97
N SER A 38 -9.80 -6.09 -3.75
CA SER A 38 -11.25 -6.17 -3.97
C SER A 38 -12.02 -6.48 -2.68
N ASN A 39 -11.46 -7.33 -1.83
CA ASN A 39 -12.05 -7.68 -0.54
C ASN A 39 -11.75 -6.66 0.58
N ALA A 40 -11.05 -5.57 0.29
CA ALA A 40 -10.58 -4.61 1.27
C ALA A 40 -9.82 -5.25 2.45
N GLN A 41 -8.97 -6.23 2.12
CA GLN A 41 -8.11 -6.94 3.06
C GLN A 41 -6.70 -6.35 3.09
N ILE A 42 -5.95 -6.66 4.14
CA ILE A 42 -4.52 -6.35 4.24
C ILE A 42 -3.79 -7.59 4.76
N VAL A 43 -2.66 -7.93 4.14
CA VAL A 43 -1.74 -8.95 4.66
C VAL A 43 -0.82 -8.30 5.69
N LEU A 44 -0.91 -8.71 6.96
CA LEU A 44 -0.01 -8.30 8.02
C LEU A 44 1.10 -9.34 8.17
N LYS A 45 2.36 -8.90 8.02
CA LYS A 45 3.56 -9.71 8.18
C LYS A 45 4.41 -9.21 9.35
N TYR A 46 4.75 -10.13 10.24
CA TYR A 46 5.62 -9.84 11.39
C TYR A 46 6.37 -11.10 11.82
N ASN A 47 7.71 -11.09 11.73
CA ASN A 47 8.53 -12.31 11.90
C ASN A 47 8.03 -13.44 10.97
N GLU A 48 7.75 -14.62 11.52
CA GLU A 48 7.16 -15.77 10.81
C GLU A 48 5.62 -15.70 10.69
N MET A 49 4.98 -14.66 11.22
CA MET A 49 3.53 -14.48 11.13
C MET A 49 3.15 -13.84 9.79
N GLU A 50 2.25 -14.49 9.06
CA GLU A 50 1.47 -13.89 7.97
C GLU A 50 -0.02 -14.04 8.31
N LYS A 51 -0.73 -12.92 8.51
CA LYS A 51 -2.17 -12.90 8.80
C LYS A 51 -2.90 -12.02 7.79
N ILE A 52 -4.02 -12.50 7.25
CA ILE A 52 -4.94 -11.66 6.46
C ILE A 52 -5.91 -10.97 7.43
N LEU A 53 -5.95 -9.65 7.39
CA LEU A 53 -6.88 -8.81 8.13
C LEU A 53 -8.11 -8.54 7.26
N ALA A 54 -9.29 -8.90 7.75
CA ALA A 54 -10.55 -8.58 7.08
C ALA A 54 -10.92 -7.10 7.20
N LYS A 55 -11.75 -6.61 6.28
CA LYS A 55 -12.24 -5.23 6.29
C LYS A 55 -12.85 -4.86 7.64
N GLU A 56 -13.68 -5.74 8.19
CA GLU A 56 -14.41 -5.52 9.44
C GLU A 56 -13.44 -5.40 10.64
N GLU A 57 -12.33 -6.15 10.64
CA GLU A 57 -11.28 -6.05 11.66
C GLU A 57 -10.55 -4.71 11.59
N ILE A 58 -10.28 -4.24 10.36
CA ILE A 58 -9.56 -2.98 10.13
C ILE A 58 -10.45 -1.80 10.54
N ILE A 59 -11.64 -1.66 9.96
CA ILE A 59 -12.48 -0.47 10.15
C ILE A 59 -13.07 -0.33 11.55
N LEU A 60 -13.04 -1.39 12.37
CA LEU A 60 -13.56 -1.40 13.74
C LEU A 60 -12.99 -0.27 14.60
N TYR A 61 -11.71 0.07 14.39
CA TYR A 61 -10.99 1.10 15.13
C TYR A 61 -10.93 2.45 14.38
N GLY A 62 -11.82 2.64 13.39
CA GLY A 62 -11.80 3.82 12.54
C GLY A 62 -12.24 5.10 13.27
N GLU A 63 -11.38 6.11 13.28
CA GLU A 63 -11.65 7.45 13.80
C GLU A 63 -11.53 8.52 12.71
N VAL A 64 -12.03 9.72 13.02
CA VAL A 64 -11.98 10.88 12.13
C VAL A 64 -10.73 11.70 12.44
N PHE A 65 -10.01 12.11 11.40
CA PHE A 65 -8.82 12.97 11.53
C PHE A 65 -8.71 13.94 10.35
N GLU A 66 -7.91 14.98 10.51
CA GLU A 66 -7.66 15.98 9.47
C GLU A 66 -6.20 15.87 8.99
N ALA A 67 -5.98 15.96 7.68
CA ALA A 67 -4.63 15.97 7.11
C ALA A 67 -4.55 16.86 5.87
N VAL A 68 -3.34 17.37 5.59
CA VAL A 68 -3.05 18.15 4.38
C VAL A 68 -2.90 17.19 3.21
N LEU A 69 -3.64 17.42 2.13
CA LEU A 69 -3.41 16.86 0.81
C LEU A 69 -2.73 17.93 -0.03
N ASP A 70 -1.49 17.66 -0.40
CA ASP A 70 -0.68 18.49 -1.29
C ASP A 70 -0.36 17.64 -2.52
N THR A 71 -0.76 18.13 -3.69
CA THR A 71 -0.50 17.45 -4.97
C THR A 71 0.28 18.39 -5.87
N SER A 72 1.08 17.84 -6.77
CA SER A 72 1.89 18.65 -7.70
C SER A 72 1.08 19.56 -8.63
N THR A 73 -0.24 19.40 -8.68
CA THR A 73 -1.14 20.11 -9.61
C THR A 73 -2.11 21.06 -8.94
N THR A 74 -2.23 21.03 -7.61
CA THR A 74 -3.22 21.82 -6.86
C THR A 74 -2.58 22.47 -5.65
N GLU A 75 -3.13 23.60 -5.21
CA GLU A 75 -2.74 24.18 -3.92
C GLU A 75 -2.99 23.18 -2.77
N PRO A 76 -2.13 23.16 -1.73
CA PRO A 76 -2.35 22.32 -0.56
C PRO A 76 -3.69 22.63 0.10
N SER A 77 -4.49 21.58 0.36
CA SER A 77 -5.80 21.70 1.00
C SER A 77 -5.93 20.72 2.17
N ARG A 78 -6.72 21.09 3.17
CA ARG A 78 -7.03 20.21 4.30
C ARG A 78 -8.32 19.44 4.03
N HIS A 79 -8.30 18.15 4.34
CA HIS A 79 -9.42 17.25 4.15
C HIS A 79 -9.73 16.48 5.43
N ILE A 80 -10.97 16.06 5.57
CA ILE A 80 -11.42 15.23 6.69
C ILE A 80 -11.39 13.78 6.24
N TYR A 81 -10.61 12.98 6.95
CA TYR A 81 -10.44 11.55 6.69
C TYR A 81 -11.14 10.72 7.76
N LYS A 82 -11.51 9.49 7.38
CA LYS A 82 -11.80 8.42 8.34
C LYS A 82 -10.82 7.28 8.12
N GLY A 83 -10.16 6.83 9.19
CA GLY A 83 -9.11 5.84 9.11
C GLY A 83 -8.71 5.27 10.47
N VAL A 84 -7.78 4.34 10.45
CA VAL A 84 -7.31 3.63 11.65
C VAL A 84 -5.87 4.04 11.94
N GLN A 85 -5.53 4.36 13.19
CA GLN A 85 -4.13 4.59 13.55
C GLN A 85 -3.36 3.27 13.40
N LEU A 86 -2.24 3.32 12.68
CA LEU A 86 -1.42 2.14 12.40
C LEU A 86 -0.91 1.49 13.69
N LYS A 87 -0.55 2.28 14.71
CA LYS A 87 -0.12 1.78 16.02
C LYS A 87 -1.19 0.92 16.69
N ASP A 88 -2.47 1.29 16.57
CA ASP A 88 -3.57 0.63 17.27
C ASP A 88 -3.91 -0.68 16.56
N LEU A 89 -3.90 -0.68 15.23
CA LEU A 89 -4.03 -1.90 14.41
C LEU A 89 -2.92 -2.91 14.72
N LEU A 90 -1.67 -2.46 14.81
CA LEU A 90 -0.54 -3.33 15.14
C LEU A 90 -0.66 -3.89 16.57
N LYS A 91 -1.00 -3.04 17.55
CA LYS A 91 -1.21 -3.45 18.94
C LYS A 91 -2.37 -4.44 19.10
N SER A 92 -3.48 -4.23 18.40
CA SER A 92 -4.64 -5.15 18.44
C SER A 92 -4.34 -6.55 17.91
N HIS A 93 -3.25 -6.71 17.17
CA HIS A 93 -2.76 -7.98 16.66
C HIS A 93 -1.49 -8.48 17.35
N ASN A 94 -1.16 -7.94 18.54
CA ASN A 94 0.01 -8.31 19.33
C ASN A 94 1.34 -8.18 18.55
N VAL A 95 1.43 -7.21 17.63
CA VAL A 95 2.67 -6.90 16.91
C VAL A 95 3.48 -5.90 17.73
N ASP A 96 4.65 -6.33 18.19
CA ASP A 96 5.65 -5.45 18.77
C ASP A 96 6.48 -4.82 17.64
N PHE A 97 6.29 -3.52 17.42
CA PHE A 97 6.93 -2.75 16.36
C PHE A 97 7.97 -1.75 16.87
N MET A 98 8.34 -1.81 18.16
CA MET A 98 9.38 -0.93 18.71
C MET A 98 10.74 -1.25 18.07
N ASP A 99 11.52 -0.21 17.76
CA ASP A 99 12.82 -0.28 17.08
C ASP A 99 12.81 -1.01 15.72
N LYS A 100 11.63 -1.09 15.10
CA LYS A 100 11.40 -1.75 13.80
C LYS A 100 10.97 -0.77 12.73
N THR A 101 11.14 -1.17 11.48
CA THR A 101 10.63 -0.44 10.31
C THR A 101 9.29 -1.03 9.87
N ILE A 102 8.28 -0.17 9.71
CA ILE A 102 6.97 -0.58 9.23
C ILE A 102 6.86 -0.20 7.75
N VAL A 103 6.78 -1.21 6.88
CA VAL A 103 6.70 -1.05 5.43
C VAL A 103 5.27 -1.29 4.96
N ILE A 104 4.70 -0.31 4.28
CA ILE A 104 3.38 -0.39 3.65
C ILE A 104 3.59 -0.62 2.15
N LYS A 105 2.98 -1.68 1.59
CA LYS A 105 3.07 -2.00 0.16
C LYS A 105 1.72 -1.89 -0.53
N ALA A 106 1.77 -1.35 -1.74
CA ALA A 106 0.63 -1.16 -2.62
C ALA A 106 0.52 -2.26 -3.69
N ALA A 107 -0.68 -2.42 -4.23
CA ALA A 107 -0.96 -3.32 -5.36
C ALA A 107 -0.24 -2.93 -6.68
N ASP A 108 0.30 -1.72 -6.78
CA ASP A 108 1.08 -1.26 -7.95
C ASP A 108 2.60 -1.47 -7.76
N GLY A 109 3.02 -2.06 -6.65
CA GLY A 109 4.43 -2.28 -6.30
C GLY A 109 5.10 -1.10 -5.62
N TYR A 110 4.42 0.04 -5.43
CA TYR A 110 4.92 1.12 -4.60
C TYR A 110 4.99 0.70 -3.12
N SER A 111 5.96 1.25 -2.39
CA SER A 111 6.05 1.04 -0.95
C SER A 111 6.60 2.28 -0.25
N VAL A 112 6.18 2.45 1.00
CA VAL A 112 6.68 3.49 1.90
C VAL A 112 7.04 2.84 3.23
N ALA A 113 8.08 3.36 3.88
CA ALA A 113 8.54 2.91 5.18
C ALA A 113 8.33 4.02 6.22
N TYR A 114 7.91 3.63 7.41
CA TYR A 114 7.75 4.50 8.57
C TYR A 114 8.59 3.95 9.72
N SER A 115 9.17 4.86 10.52
CA SER A 115 9.90 4.46 11.71
C SER A 115 8.95 4.09 12.86
N SER A 116 9.43 3.32 13.83
CA SER A 116 8.68 2.99 15.06
C SER A 116 8.24 4.24 15.81
N GLU A 117 9.02 5.32 15.80
CA GLU A 117 8.72 6.59 16.47
C GLU A 117 7.58 7.33 15.77
N GLU A 118 7.58 7.34 14.43
CA GLU A 118 6.51 7.94 13.64
C GLU A 118 5.19 7.21 13.85
N VAL A 119 5.22 5.88 13.83
CA VAL A 119 4.04 5.05 14.05
C VAL A 119 3.56 5.16 15.49
N SER A 120 4.45 5.17 16.48
CA SER A 120 4.10 5.28 17.90
C SER A 120 3.46 6.61 18.29
N ARG A 121 3.73 7.68 17.52
CA ARG A 121 3.17 9.00 17.78
C ARG A 121 1.65 8.97 17.63
N ASP A 122 0.96 9.46 18.66
CA ASP A 122 -0.50 9.58 18.61
C ASP A 122 -0.95 10.49 17.46
N LYS A 123 -2.00 10.07 16.78
CA LYS A 123 -2.65 10.79 15.67
C LYS A 123 -1.69 11.17 14.54
N ASN A 124 -0.77 10.28 14.19
CA ASN A 124 0.22 10.55 13.16
C ASN A 124 0.06 9.67 11.91
N VAL A 125 0.27 8.35 12.02
CA VAL A 125 0.22 7.45 10.86
C VAL A 125 -1.12 6.71 10.85
N TYR A 126 -1.88 6.94 9.78
CA TYR A 126 -3.22 6.38 9.59
C TYR A 126 -3.31 5.52 8.32
N LEU A 127 -4.18 4.53 8.36
CA LEU A 127 -4.75 3.87 7.18
C LEU A 127 -6.14 4.43 6.94
N ALA A 128 -6.25 5.42 6.05
CA ALA A 128 -7.50 6.05 5.67
C ALA A 128 -8.32 5.16 4.73
N PHE A 129 -9.64 5.12 4.91
CA PHE A 129 -10.58 4.45 4.02
C PHE A 129 -11.71 5.37 3.54
N MET A 130 -11.85 6.58 4.09
CA MET A 130 -12.74 7.64 3.58
C MET A 130 -12.06 9.01 3.58
N GLU A 131 -12.48 9.86 2.65
CA GLU A 131 -12.16 11.28 2.53
C GLU A 131 -13.46 12.05 2.30
N ASP A 132 -13.69 13.11 3.07
CA ASP A 132 -14.84 14.02 2.99
C ASP A 132 -16.19 13.28 2.87
N GLY A 133 -16.34 12.24 3.70
CA GLY A 133 -17.57 11.44 3.79
C GLY A 133 -17.76 10.39 2.69
N LYS A 134 -16.80 10.20 1.79
CA LYS A 134 -16.85 9.20 0.72
C LYS A 134 -15.72 8.18 0.85
N TYR A 135 -15.97 6.93 0.49
CA TYR A 135 -14.90 5.94 0.37
C TYR A 135 -13.91 6.35 -0.73
N LEU A 136 -12.63 5.98 -0.55
CA LEU A 136 -11.53 6.38 -1.44
C LEU A 136 -11.63 5.83 -2.88
N GLY A 137 -12.63 5.00 -3.19
CA GLY A 137 -12.81 4.37 -4.50
C GLY A 137 -11.78 3.26 -4.77
N SER A 138 -12.00 2.49 -5.83
CA SER A 138 -11.08 1.42 -6.27
C SER A 138 -10.05 1.93 -7.26
N ARG A 139 -8.96 1.19 -7.46
CA ARG A 139 -7.96 1.48 -8.51
C ARG A 139 -8.60 1.63 -9.89
N ASP A 140 -9.54 0.75 -10.25
CA ASP A 140 -10.17 0.74 -11.58
C ASP A 140 -11.06 1.95 -11.86
N SER A 141 -11.52 2.63 -10.82
CA SER A 141 -12.30 3.87 -10.91
C SER A 141 -11.42 5.14 -10.78
N GLY A 142 -10.10 4.99 -10.76
CA GLY A 142 -9.16 6.08 -10.51
C GLY A 142 -9.10 6.52 -9.03
N GLY A 143 -9.72 5.75 -8.13
CA GLY A 143 -9.68 5.97 -6.69
C GLY A 143 -8.33 5.59 -6.07
N ARG A 144 -8.21 5.81 -4.75
CA ARG A 144 -6.99 5.57 -3.96
C ARG A 144 -7.13 4.42 -2.95
N GLY A 145 -8.32 3.82 -2.88
CA GLY A 145 -8.69 2.82 -1.87
C GLY A 145 -8.45 1.36 -2.26
N PRO A 146 -8.76 0.42 -1.36
CA PRO A 146 -9.63 0.58 -0.20
C PRO A 146 -8.97 1.34 0.95
N TYR A 147 -7.63 1.32 1.03
CA TYR A 147 -6.86 2.05 2.02
C TYR A 147 -5.74 2.88 1.39
N GLU A 148 -5.52 4.06 1.97
CA GLU A 148 -4.37 4.93 1.71
C GLU A 148 -3.68 5.26 3.04
N SER A 149 -2.36 5.17 3.08
CA SER A 149 -1.60 5.57 4.27
C SER A 149 -1.39 7.07 4.28
N ILE A 150 -1.57 7.70 5.43
CA ILE A 150 -1.44 9.16 5.60
C ILE A 150 -0.60 9.42 6.84
N VAL A 151 0.42 10.26 6.71
CA VAL A 151 1.21 10.79 7.83
C VAL A 151 0.76 12.22 8.09
N VAL A 152 0.04 12.45 9.18
CA VAL A 152 -0.55 13.76 9.53
C VAL A 152 0.53 14.84 9.71
N SER A 153 1.70 14.46 10.23
CA SER A 153 2.82 15.41 10.38
C SER A 153 3.58 15.70 9.07
N ASP A 154 3.29 15.00 7.97
CA ASP A 154 3.88 15.28 6.66
C ASP A 154 3.09 16.38 5.93
N ILE A 155 3.55 17.62 6.04
CA ILE A 155 2.91 18.79 5.43
C ILE A 155 2.96 18.78 3.90
N PHE A 156 3.85 17.98 3.30
CA PHE A 156 3.99 17.89 1.84
C PHE A 156 3.20 16.72 1.26
N SER A 157 2.54 15.91 2.10
CA SER A 157 1.67 14.82 1.65
C SER A 157 2.32 13.81 0.69
N ASN A 158 3.66 13.71 0.71
CA ASN A 158 4.41 12.92 -0.27
C ASN A 158 4.62 11.46 0.17
N ARG A 159 4.47 11.16 1.47
CA ARG A 159 4.69 9.83 2.04
C ARG A 159 3.40 9.05 2.23
N ARG A 160 2.54 9.08 1.20
CA ARG A 160 1.27 8.33 1.14
C ARG A 160 1.40 7.12 0.22
N CYS A 161 0.86 5.99 0.64
CA CYS A 161 0.82 4.76 -0.16
C CYS A 161 -0.65 4.34 -0.35
N LYS A 162 -1.10 4.32 -1.60
CA LYS A 162 -2.48 4.02 -2.04
C LYS A 162 -2.62 2.53 -2.32
N TRP A 163 -3.85 2.03 -2.39
CA TRP A 163 -4.11 0.63 -2.80
C TRP A 163 -3.35 -0.39 -1.93
N ILE A 164 -3.32 -0.14 -0.61
CA ILE A 164 -2.53 -0.95 0.33
C ILE A 164 -3.01 -2.40 0.29
N THR A 165 -2.05 -3.32 0.16
CA THR A 165 -2.30 -4.78 0.22
C THR A 165 -1.51 -5.46 1.32
N GLU A 166 -0.42 -4.87 1.80
CA GLU A 166 0.45 -5.48 2.80
C GLU A 166 1.05 -4.45 3.77
N ILE A 167 1.16 -4.85 5.03
CA ILE A 167 1.90 -4.20 6.10
C ILE A 167 2.95 -5.19 6.59
N GLU A 168 4.22 -4.82 6.53
CA GLU A 168 5.33 -5.67 6.94
C GLU A 168 6.14 -4.94 8.02
N VAL A 169 6.32 -5.58 9.18
CA VAL A 169 7.11 -5.04 10.29
C VAL A 169 8.44 -5.80 10.36
N LYS A 170 9.56 -5.08 10.21
CA LYS A 170 10.94 -5.61 10.13
C LYS A 170 11.84 -5.08 11.23
#